data_AF-A0A3D2G1T2-F1
#
_entry.id   AF-A0A3D2G1T2-F1
#
_cell.length_a   1.000
_cell.length_b   1.000
_cell.length_c   1.000
_cell.angle_alpha   90.00
_cell.angle_beta   90.00
_cell.angle_gamma   90.00
#
_symmetry.space_group_name_H-M   'P 1'
#
loop_
_entity.id
_entity.type
_entity.pdbx_description
1 polymer ?
#
loop_
_entity_poly.entity_id
_entity_poly.type
_entity_poly.pdbx_seq_one_letter_code
_entity_poly.pdbx_strand_id
1 'polypeptide(L)'
;MKTGPPGIAFLQNMRYNYNIPAAACQIRSHRGGNSEECMRKKANKERLPLLFAALLGALLLSNCGYRPEGGEAVQPLSDVPAAAAALPEETAAPQGKTYTVTYRVNGAETTELVAEGGSVQNAPEFMASENCAIVAWKNANGTKVDIRTAPVYADAVYEAVPGPALRREGAYIAAGNDGLFHPLDKFTRSDAARAVYALLDTKPTGETFLKDVTTHAKCYTAATTLVTAGYMTLNEGRFYPDVAITRADLAALLEKVFSPAAVERALAGMTDETPFTRAEAAAAINALLELDTAGLANAPYFPDVAPSMENYAAVELAGQSGTISWLTGDRAEPGFLNLDGYLYCVGDDGYFLRDTMVGTLYFDISGRYTSGDDALDTFVADIVDANTNASMTREEMLRAVYEYVRDHYLYLKRSLYEVGETGWEIPEALLMFQSGKGNCYNFTAAFWSLARGIGFDAVCYSGLVGVGRDPHSWVEITFDGVPYVFDVETEMSYRLVNDYITSMYWKTYEEVAAWSYVRTPEEAAAAAPETAG
;
A
#
# COMPACT_ATOMS: atom_id res chain seq x y z
N MET A 1 -9.59 -21.81 58.50
CA MET A 1 -8.23 -21.64 57.95
C MET A 1 -8.38 -21.40 56.46
N LYS A 2 -8.31 -20.13 56.03
CA LYS A 2 -8.37 -19.73 54.62
C LYS A 2 -6.94 -19.40 54.20
N THR A 3 -6.36 -20.18 53.31
CA THR A 3 -5.11 -19.87 52.63
C THR A 3 -5.45 -18.94 51.46
N GLY A 4 -5.28 -17.63 51.65
CA GLY A 4 -5.25 -16.69 50.53
C GLY A 4 -3.99 -16.92 49.68
N PRO A 5 -3.98 -16.54 48.39
CA PRO A 5 -2.80 -16.68 47.56
C PRO A 5 -1.64 -15.84 48.13
N PRO A 6 -0.38 -16.29 47.97
CA PRO A 6 0.78 -15.60 48.52
C PRO A 6 0.90 -14.18 47.92
N GLY A 7 1.09 -13.20 48.80
CA GLY A 7 1.10 -11.78 48.45
C GLY A 7 2.17 -11.40 47.42
N ILE A 8 1.78 -10.48 46.55
CA ILE A 8 2.50 -9.88 45.40
C ILE A 8 3.80 -9.12 45.77
N ALA A 9 4.31 -9.26 47.00
CA ALA A 9 5.64 -8.76 47.37
C ALA A 9 6.81 -9.51 46.68
N PHE A 10 6.52 -10.52 45.86
CA PHE A 10 7.50 -11.38 45.19
C PHE A 10 8.08 -10.77 43.90
N LEU A 11 7.33 -9.88 43.22
CA LEU A 11 7.73 -9.34 41.91
C LEU A 11 8.79 -8.23 42.00
N GLN A 12 8.90 -7.53 43.12
CA GLN A 12 9.85 -6.41 43.28
C GLN A 12 11.30 -6.84 43.64
N ASN A 13 11.53 -8.10 44.02
CA ASN A 13 12.80 -8.52 44.62
C ASN A 13 13.63 -9.55 43.84
N MET A 14 13.37 -9.78 42.54
CA MET A 14 14.31 -10.54 41.70
C MET A 14 15.50 -9.66 41.26
N ARG A 15 16.40 -9.38 42.19
CA ARG A 15 17.82 -9.13 41.89
C ARG A 15 18.57 -10.45 42.11
N TYR A 16 19.21 -10.99 41.08
CA TYR A 16 20.61 -11.47 41.08
C TYR A 16 20.93 -12.26 39.80
N ASN A 17 21.90 -11.73 39.05
CA ASN A 17 22.88 -12.36 38.17
C ASN A 17 22.55 -13.68 37.45
N TYR A 18 22.55 -13.56 36.12
CA TYR A 18 22.77 -14.62 35.13
C TYR A 18 23.91 -15.57 35.49
N ASN A 19 23.61 -16.87 35.45
CA ASN A 19 24.38 -17.88 34.74
C ASN A 19 23.58 -19.18 34.68
N ILE A 20 23.08 -19.55 33.50
CA ILE A 20 22.64 -20.91 33.23
C ILE A 20 23.41 -21.41 31.99
N PRO A 21 24.08 -22.58 32.07
CA PRO A 21 24.83 -23.14 30.95
C PRO A 21 23.89 -23.66 29.86
N ALA A 22 24.31 -23.50 28.61
CA ALA A 22 23.72 -24.18 27.48
C ALA A 22 23.72 -25.71 27.71
N ALA A 23 22.53 -26.31 27.78
CA ALA A 23 22.35 -27.76 27.81
C ALA A 23 21.28 -28.19 26.81
N ALA A 24 21.78 -28.56 25.63
CA ALA A 24 21.35 -29.67 24.78
C ALA A 24 19.84 -29.97 24.67
N CYS A 25 19.22 -29.39 23.64
CA CYS A 25 18.04 -29.98 23.01
C CYS A 25 18.51 -31.13 22.08
N GLN A 26 18.36 -32.39 22.50
CA GLN A 26 18.34 -33.51 21.57
C GLN A 26 16.92 -33.68 21.03
N ILE A 27 16.64 -33.09 19.88
CA ILE A 27 15.53 -33.53 19.01
C ILE A 27 16.16 -34.36 17.89
N ARG A 28 15.72 -35.62 17.81
CA ARG A 28 16.09 -36.57 16.76
C ARG A 28 15.74 -35.99 15.40
N SER A 29 16.70 -36.10 14.49
CA SER A 29 16.63 -35.66 13.11
C SER A 29 15.54 -36.37 12.30
N HIS A 30 14.77 -35.60 11.54
CA HIS A 30 14.50 -35.95 10.15
C HIS A 30 14.77 -34.74 9.25
N ARG A 31 15.57 -35.00 8.20
CA ARG A 31 16.24 -34.07 7.29
C ARG A 31 15.30 -33.18 6.49
N GLY A 32 15.74 -31.93 6.28
CA GLY A 32 15.35 -31.07 5.15
C GLY A 32 15.84 -29.64 5.40
N GLY A 33 17.04 -29.31 4.94
CA GLY A 33 17.69 -28.02 5.25
C GLY A 33 17.12 -26.83 4.47
N ASN A 34 17.11 -25.64 5.11
CA ASN A 34 17.36 -24.31 4.51
C ASN A 34 17.09 -23.10 5.47
N SER A 35 17.33 -23.22 6.78
CA SER A 35 17.08 -22.10 7.71
C SER A 35 18.22 -21.06 7.82
N GLU A 36 19.48 -21.44 7.58
CA GLU A 36 20.61 -20.50 7.72
C GLU A 36 20.77 -19.53 6.53
N GLU A 37 20.33 -19.93 5.33
CA GLU A 37 20.40 -19.07 4.14
C GLU A 37 19.30 -17.98 4.14
N CYS A 38 18.17 -18.23 4.80
CA CYS A 38 17.08 -17.28 4.98
C CYS A 38 17.49 -16.12 5.92
N MET A 39 18.18 -16.45 7.02
CA MET A 39 18.63 -15.45 8.00
C MET A 39 19.77 -14.56 7.46
N ARG A 40 20.66 -15.10 6.62
CA ARG A 40 21.71 -14.31 5.95
C ARG A 40 21.17 -13.38 4.86
N LYS A 41 20.05 -13.72 4.23
CA LYS A 41 19.39 -12.89 3.21
C LYS A 41 18.59 -11.72 3.81
N LYS A 42 18.00 -11.88 5.01
CA LYS A 42 17.33 -10.78 5.72
C LYS A 42 18.32 -9.75 6.30
N ALA A 43 19.45 -10.19 6.88
CA ALA A 43 20.44 -9.28 7.49
C ALA A 43 21.15 -8.32 6.52
N ASN A 44 21.14 -8.60 5.20
CA ASN A 44 21.73 -7.71 4.19
C ASN A 44 20.77 -6.63 3.68
N LYS A 45 19.47 -6.71 4.04
CA LYS A 45 18.43 -5.74 3.67
C LYS A 45 18.42 -4.50 4.59
N GLU A 46 19.09 -4.55 5.74
CA GLU A 46 19.02 -3.53 6.80
C GLU A 46 20.25 -2.60 6.91
N ARG A 47 21.26 -2.73 6.04
CA ARG A 47 22.49 -1.91 6.12
C ARG A 47 22.60 -0.76 5.10
N LEU A 48 21.51 -0.35 4.44
CA LEU A 48 21.58 0.65 3.36
C LEU A 48 20.63 1.87 3.43
N PRO A 49 20.25 2.37 4.61
CA PRO A 49 19.97 3.81 4.69
C PRO A 49 20.54 4.42 5.98
N LEU A 50 21.82 4.79 5.98
CA LEU A 50 22.42 5.64 7.02
C LEU A 50 23.31 6.76 6.45
N LEU A 51 23.18 7.09 5.16
CA LEU A 51 24.05 8.08 4.49
C LEU A 51 23.33 9.17 3.68
N PHE A 52 22.01 9.36 3.83
CA PHE A 52 21.29 10.45 3.15
C PHE A 52 20.35 11.28 4.05
N ALA A 53 20.78 11.54 5.28
CA ALA A 53 20.11 12.50 6.18
C ALA A 53 21.09 13.61 6.58
N ALA A 54 21.50 14.44 5.62
CA ALA A 54 22.20 15.70 5.87
C ALA A 54 22.20 16.58 4.61
N LEU A 55 21.05 17.13 4.20
CA LEU A 55 20.94 18.37 3.41
C LEU A 55 19.48 18.71 3.09
N LEU A 56 18.71 19.14 4.10
CA LEU A 56 17.51 19.96 3.84
C LEU A 56 17.23 20.82 5.07
N GLY A 57 17.83 22.00 5.07
CA GLY A 57 17.70 23.00 6.12
C GLY A 57 18.08 24.36 5.57
N ALA A 58 17.19 24.95 4.77
CA ALA A 58 16.99 26.39 4.59
C ALA A 58 16.14 26.64 3.34
N LEU A 59 14.87 27.06 3.51
CA LEU A 59 14.33 28.31 2.96
C LEU A 59 12.83 28.38 3.31
N LEU A 60 12.52 29.07 4.41
CA LEU A 60 11.24 29.72 4.63
C LEU A 60 11.57 31.18 4.90
N LEU A 61 11.03 32.09 4.09
CA LEU A 61 10.35 33.33 4.51
C LEU A 61 10.11 34.27 3.32
N SER A 62 8.91 34.87 3.35
CA SER A 62 8.40 36.02 2.57
C SER A 62 7.80 35.65 1.20
N ASN A 63 6.58 36.03 0.85
CA ASN A 63 5.93 37.30 1.15
C ASN A 63 4.40 37.19 1.05
N CYS A 64 3.70 37.84 1.99
CA CYS A 64 2.25 37.97 2.03
C CYS A 64 1.82 39.32 1.44
N GLY A 65 0.70 39.31 0.71
CA GLY A 65 -0.25 40.42 0.63
C GLY A 65 -0.04 41.44 -0.49
N TYR A 66 -1.03 41.57 -1.39
CA TYR A 66 -1.94 42.73 -1.45
C TYR A 66 -2.97 42.56 -2.59
N ARG A 67 -4.25 42.74 -2.26
CA ARG A 67 -5.41 42.87 -3.17
C ARG A 67 -6.00 44.27 -2.95
N PRO A 68 -6.58 44.91 -3.96
CA PRO A 68 -7.94 45.39 -3.75
C PRO A 68 -8.86 45.17 -4.95
N GLU A 69 -10.10 44.81 -4.64
CA GLU A 69 -11.27 44.95 -5.51
C GLU A 69 -11.92 46.31 -5.29
N GLY A 70 -12.56 46.83 -6.34
CA GLY A 70 -13.50 47.94 -6.25
C GLY A 70 -13.91 48.44 -7.63
N GLY A 71 -15.15 48.17 -8.04
CA GLY A 71 -15.72 48.67 -9.29
C GLY A 71 -17.19 48.29 -9.45
N GLU A 72 -18.07 49.14 -8.94
CA GLU A 72 -19.53 49.06 -9.02
C GLU A 72 -20.08 49.18 -10.45
N ALA A 73 -21.27 48.60 -10.64
CA ALA A 73 -22.08 48.65 -11.86
C ALA A 73 -22.88 49.96 -11.99
N VAL A 74 -22.96 50.51 -13.21
CA VAL A 74 -24.04 51.43 -13.64
C VAL A 74 -24.38 51.17 -15.12
N GLN A 75 -25.66 50.94 -15.41
CA GLN A 75 -26.30 51.03 -16.74
C GLN A 75 -27.26 52.25 -16.76
N PRO A 76 -28.00 52.55 -17.86
CA PRO A 76 -27.61 52.89 -19.23
C PRO A 76 -28.26 54.24 -19.65
N LEU A 77 -27.94 54.80 -20.82
CA LEU A 77 -28.88 55.69 -21.53
C LEU A 77 -28.48 55.91 -23.00
N SER A 78 -29.53 55.94 -23.82
CA SER A 78 -29.60 55.92 -25.27
C SER A 78 -29.55 57.31 -25.93
N ASP A 79 -29.08 57.34 -27.19
CA ASP A 79 -29.78 57.86 -28.39
C ASP A 79 -28.93 58.69 -29.40
N VAL A 80 -28.66 58.05 -30.56
CA VAL A 80 -28.83 58.51 -31.98
C VAL A 80 -27.85 59.55 -32.57
N PRO A 81 -27.51 59.57 -33.91
CA PRO A 81 -27.91 58.73 -35.06
C PRO A 81 -26.79 58.07 -35.90
N ALA A 82 -27.25 57.17 -36.76
CA ALA A 82 -26.53 56.53 -37.87
C ALA A 82 -26.01 57.52 -38.93
N ALA A 83 -24.75 57.35 -39.31
CA ALA A 83 -24.20 57.77 -40.58
C ALA A 83 -23.56 56.55 -41.26
N ALA A 84 -24.09 56.19 -42.41
CA ALA A 84 -23.56 55.14 -43.28
C ALA A 84 -22.14 55.53 -43.74
N ALA A 85 -21.13 54.82 -43.24
CA ALA A 85 -19.79 54.83 -43.78
C ALA A 85 -19.46 53.41 -44.22
N ALA A 86 -19.01 53.32 -45.48
CA ALA A 86 -18.77 52.08 -46.21
C ALA A 86 -17.92 51.08 -45.42
N LEU A 87 -18.28 49.80 -45.56
CA LEU A 87 -17.46 48.66 -45.17
C LEU A 87 -16.03 48.86 -45.68
N PRO A 88 -14.99 48.81 -44.82
CA PRO A 88 -13.65 48.63 -45.33
C PRO A 88 -13.58 47.23 -45.91
N GLU A 89 -13.09 47.14 -47.15
CA GLU A 89 -12.64 45.88 -47.75
C GLU A 89 -11.89 45.07 -46.70
N GLU A 90 -12.34 43.83 -46.54
CA GLU A 90 -11.65 42.76 -45.86
C GLU A 90 -10.23 42.67 -46.45
N THR A 91 -9.28 43.36 -45.81
CA THR A 91 -7.87 43.16 -46.08
C THR A 91 -7.55 41.73 -45.67
N ALA A 92 -7.53 40.84 -46.66
CA ALA A 92 -7.06 39.48 -46.52
C ALA A 92 -5.76 39.50 -45.72
N ALA A 93 -5.78 38.86 -44.54
CA ALA A 93 -4.55 38.54 -43.82
C ALA A 93 -3.59 37.87 -44.81
N PRO A 94 -2.28 38.16 -44.78
CA PRO A 94 -1.34 37.51 -45.67
C PRO A 94 -1.53 36.00 -45.50
N GLN A 95 -1.91 35.31 -46.59
CA GLN A 95 -2.02 33.86 -46.62
C GLN A 95 -0.64 33.31 -46.25
N GLY A 96 -0.50 32.85 -45.00
CA GLY A 96 0.70 32.14 -44.57
C GLY A 96 0.91 30.97 -45.53
N LYS A 97 2.16 30.70 -45.92
CA LYS A 97 2.46 29.55 -46.77
C LYS A 97 1.91 28.29 -46.12
N THR A 98 1.24 27.46 -46.91
CA THR A 98 0.78 26.13 -46.49
C THR A 98 1.51 25.07 -47.29
N TYR A 99 1.83 23.96 -46.65
CA TYR A 99 2.45 22.79 -47.24
C TYR A 99 1.48 21.62 -47.23
N THR A 100 1.54 20.81 -48.28
CA THR A 100 0.78 19.57 -48.38
C THR A 100 1.53 18.47 -47.65
N VAL A 101 0.91 17.93 -46.60
CA VAL A 101 1.45 16.77 -45.90
C VAL A 101 0.63 15.55 -46.28
N THR A 102 1.30 14.55 -46.87
CA THR A 102 0.72 13.25 -47.20
C THR A 102 1.15 12.23 -46.15
N TYR A 103 0.21 11.53 -45.55
CA TYR A 103 0.51 10.40 -44.66
C TYR A 103 -0.09 9.11 -45.21
N ARG A 104 0.72 8.05 -45.19
CA ARG A 104 0.43 6.75 -45.77
C ARG A 104 0.23 5.69 -44.72
N VAL A 105 -0.90 4.99 -44.80
CA VAL A 105 -1.23 3.85 -43.97
C VAL A 105 -1.63 2.70 -44.89
N ASN A 106 -0.86 1.61 -44.90
CA ASN A 106 -1.12 0.44 -45.77
C ASN A 106 -1.36 0.78 -47.25
N GLY A 107 -0.61 1.75 -47.77
CA GLY A 107 -0.73 2.20 -49.15
C GLY A 107 -1.92 3.13 -49.44
N ALA A 108 -2.81 3.36 -48.47
CA ALA A 108 -3.81 4.43 -48.56
C ALA A 108 -3.15 5.77 -48.23
N GLU A 109 -3.37 6.78 -49.08
CA GLU A 109 -2.84 8.13 -48.90
C GLU A 109 -3.95 9.06 -48.37
N THR A 110 -3.64 9.83 -47.34
CA THR A 110 -4.47 10.94 -46.89
C THR A 110 -3.62 12.20 -46.87
N THR A 111 -4.24 13.35 -47.16
CA THR A 111 -3.52 14.64 -47.23
C THR A 111 -4.16 15.67 -46.31
N GLU A 112 -3.32 16.51 -45.72
CA GLU A 112 -3.69 17.66 -44.90
C GLU A 112 -2.87 18.89 -45.34
N LEU A 113 -3.49 20.06 -45.35
CA LEU A 113 -2.79 21.33 -45.55
C LEU A 113 -2.34 21.88 -44.19
N VAL A 114 -1.03 22.04 -44.01
CA VAL A 114 -0.42 22.50 -42.76
C VAL A 114 0.25 23.86 -43.01
N ALA A 115 -0.01 24.85 -42.16
CA ALA A 115 0.67 26.14 -42.24
C ALA A 115 2.18 25.98 -42.00
N GLU A 116 3.00 26.82 -42.64
CA GLU A 116 4.45 26.86 -42.45
C GLU A 116 4.80 27.01 -40.96
N GLY A 117 5.63 26.10 -40.45
CA GLY A 117 5.99 26.00 -39.04
C GLY A 117 4.94 25.31 -38.15
N GLY A 118 3.76 24.98 -38.67
CA GLY A 118 2.74 24.19 -37.99
C GLY A 118 3.03 22.69 -38.01
N SER A 119 2.17 21.88 -37.39
CA SER A 119 2.30 20.42 -37.32
C SER A 119 1.00 19.70 -37.69
N VAL A 120 1.10 18.40 -37.99
CA VAL A 120 -0.02 17.59 -38.47
C VAL A 120 -1.04 17.33 -37.36
N GLN A 121 -2.34 17.54 -37.63
CA GLN A 121 -3.40 17.35 -36.64
C GLN A 121 -4.26 16.10 -36.87
N ASN A 122 -4.42 15.66 -38.12
CA ASN A 122 -5.41 14.63 -38.48
C ASN A 122 -4.80 13.27 -38.83
N ALA A 123 -3.51 13.06 -38.56
CA ALA A 123 -2.88 11.78 -38.80
C ALA A 123 -3.49 10.68 -37.91
N PRO A 124 -3.84 9.50 -38.47
CA PRO A 124 -4.39 8.41 -37.69
C PRO A 124 -3.36 7.91 -36.66
N GLU A 125 -3.84 7.44 -35.51
CA GLU A 125 -3.00 6.85 -34.45
C GLU A 125 -3.14 5.33 -34.39
N PHE A 126 -4.09 4.77 -35.15
CA PHE A 126 -4.43 3.35 -35.12
C PHE A 126 -4.71 2.80 -36.53
N MET A 127 -4.28 1.57 -36.75
CA MET A 127 -4.50 0.81 -37.98
C MET A 127 -5.54 -0.29 -37.72
N ALA A 128 -6.80 0.03 -37.97
CA ALA A 128 -7.93 -0.87 -37.68
C ALA A 128 -7.83 -2.23 -38.39
N SER A 129 -7.28 -2.29 -39.60
CA SER A 129 -7.13 -3.54 -40.36
C SER A 129 -6.12 -4.52 -39.76
N GLU A 130 -5.16 -4.03 -38.98
CA GLU A 130 -4.08 -4.82 -38.38
C GLU A 130 -4.18 -4.88 -36.85
N ASN A 131 -5.17 -4.20 -36.27
CA ASN A 131 -5.37 -4.08 -34.84
C ASN A 131 -4.09 -3.62 -34.10
N CYS A 132 -3.34 -2.68 -34.69
CA CYS A 132 -2.09 -2.16 -34.15
C CYS A 132 -2.09 -0.62 -34.12
N ALA A 133 -1.44 -0.04 -33.11
CA ALA A 133 -1.23 1.40 -33.06
C ALA A 133 -0.09 1.82 -34.02
N ILE A 134 -0.13 3.06 -34.49
CA ILE A 134 0.97 3.66 -35.24
C ILE A 134 1.96 4.24 -34.23
N VAL A 135 3.07 3.54 -34.03
CA VAL A 135 4.07 3.89 -33.00
C VAL A 135 5.05 4.96 -33.45
N ALA A 136 5.16 5.19 -34.77
CA ALA A 136 5.97 6.26 -35.34
C ALA A 136 5.55 6.56 -36.78
N TRP A 137 6.04 7.68 -37.28
CA TRP A 137 5.98 8.01 -38.70
C TRP A 137 7.39 8.11 -39.26
N LYS A 138 7.60 7.71 -40.51
CA LYS A 138 8.88 7.85 -41.20
C LYS A 138 8.77 8.88 -42.29
N ASN A 139 9.70 9.83 -42.33
CA ASN A 139 9.82 10.72 -43.49
C ASN A 139 10.38 9.98 -44.71
N ALA A 140 10.47 10.66 -45.86
CA ALA A 140 11.02 10.10 -47.10
C ALA A 140 12.44 9.51 -46.97
N ASN A 141 13.23 9.95 -45.98
CA ASN A 141 14.57 9.44 -45.72
C ASN A 141 14.58 8.21 -44.78
N GLY A 142 13.41 7.72 -44.37
CA GLY A 142 13.26 6.60 -43.45
C GLY A 142 13.51 6.96 -41.98
N THR A 143 13.73 8.23 -41.65
CA THR A 143 13.93 8.70 -40.28
C THR A 143 12.60 8.74 -39.54
N LYS A 144 12.54 8.21 -38.31
CA LYS A 144 11.36 8.32 -37.45
C LYS A 144 11.15 9.78 -37.01
N VAL A 145 9.92 10.28 -37.13
CA VAL A 145 9.50 11.63 -36.79
C VAL A 145 8.16 11.54 -36.05
N ASP A 146 7.98 12.34 -35.01
CA ASP A 146 6.66 12.60 -34.46
C ASP A 146 6.02 13.77 -35.22
N ILE A 147 5.12 13.44 -36.16
CA ILE A 147 4.55 14.42 -37.09
C ILE A 147 3.54 15.38 -36.43
N ARG A 148 3.08 15.06 -35.22
CA ARG A 148 2.16 15.92 -34.46
C ARG A 148 2.88 17.07 -33.76
N THR A 149 4.18 16.94 -33.53
CA THR A 149 5.01 17.95 -32.87
C THR A 149 6.08 18.53 -33.80
N ALA A 150 6.44 17.83 -34.87
CA ALA A 150 7.42 18.31 -35.84
C ALA A 150 6.87 19.47 -36.70
N PRO A 151 7.57 20.62 -36.75
CA PRO A 151 7.17 21.72 -37.61
C PRO A 151 7.39 21.40 -39.10
N VAL A 152 6.43 21.80 -39.93
CA VAL A 152 6.40 21.55 -41.38
C VAL A 152 6.89 22.79 -42.13
N TYR A 153 7.92 22.61 -42.96
CA TYR A 153 8.53 23.70 -43.76
C TYR A 153 8.57 23.40 -45.27
N ALA A 154 8.01 22.27 -45.69
CA ALA A 154 7.93 21.84 -47.08
C ALA A 154 6.84 20.77 -47.22
N ASP A 155 6.40 20.52 -48.45
CA ASP A 155 5.56 19.34 -48.74
C ASP A 155 6.29 18.09 -48.28
N ALA A 156 5.58 17.22 -47.56
CA ALA A 156 6.17 16.08 -46.88
C ALA A 156 5.32 14.83 -47.07
N VAL A 157 5.98 13.68 -47.21
CA VAL A 157 5.33 12.38 -47.20
C VAL A 157 5.83 11.59 -46.01
N TYR A 158 4.89 11.06 -45.22
CA TYR A 158 5.16 10.24 -44.07
C TYR A 158 4.55 8.85 -44.22
N GLU A 159 5.32 7.83 -43.89
CA GLU A 159 4.89 6.42 -43.90
C GLU A 159 4.67 5.95 -42.46
N ALA A 160 3.51 5.37 -42.19
CA ALA A 160 3.18 4.83 -40.87
C ALA A 160 4.12 3.67 -40.51
N VAL A 161 4.53 3.64 -39.25
CA VAL A 161 5.24 2.50 -38.66
C VAL A 161 4.27 1.79 -37.71
N PRO A 162 3.76 0.60 -38.08
CA PRO A 162 2.89 -0.16 -37.19
C PRO A 162 3.68 -0.65 -35.98
N GLY A 163 3.03 -0.59 -34.82
CA GLY A 163 3.45 -1.32 -33.61
C GLY A 163 3.03 -2.78 -33.67
N PRO A 164 3.27 -3.55 -32.58
CA PRO A 164 2.70 -4.89 -32.46
C PRO A 164 1.17 -4.83 -32.34
N ALA A 165 0.50 -5.89 -32.80
CA ALA A 165 -0.93 -6.07 -32.57
C ALA A 165 -1.20 -6.26 -31.06
N LEU A 166 -2.26 -5.61 -30.57
CA LEU A 166 -2.62 -5.62 -29.15
C LEU A 166 -3.95 -6.33 -28.92
N ARG A 167 -4.02 -7.08 -27.83
CA ARG A 167 -5.26 -7.61 -27.27
C ARG A 167 -5.97 -6.47 -26.53
N ARG A 168 -7.18 -6.18 -26.96
CA ARG A 168 -8.09 -5.20 -26.34
C ARG A 168 -9.20 -5.85 -25.51
N GLU A 169 -9.15 -7.18 -25.40
CA GLU A 169 -10.07 -7.97 -24.60
C GLU A 169 -9.31 -8.72 -23.52
N GLY A 170 -9.91 -8.79 -22.33
CA GLY A 170 -9.35 -9.48 -21.19
C GLY A 170 -8.40 -8.61 -20.37
N ALA A 171 -8.07 -9.14 -19.20
CA ALA A 171 -7.30 -8.44 -18.19
C ALA A 171 -5.79 -8.44 -18.43
N TYR A 172 -5.11 -7.43 -17.91
CA TYR A 172 -3.66 -7.25 -18.07
C TYR A 172 -2.93 -6.89 -16.76
N ILE A 173 -3.63 -6.47 -15.70
CA ILE A 173 -3.06 -6.30 -14.37
C ILE A 173 -3.55 -7.45 -13.50
N ALA A 174 -2.61 -8.28 -13.02
CA ALA A 174 -2.94 -9.42 -12.19
C ALA A 174 -3.05 -9.04 -10.70
N ALA A 175 -3.96 -9.70 -10.00
CA ALA A 175 -4.10 -9.62 -8.55
C ALA A 175 -2.84 -10.07 -7.77
N GLY A 176 -2.81 -9.68 -6.49
CA GLY A 176 -1.87 -10.13 -5.48
C GLY A 176 -1.95 -11.63 -5.19
N ASN A 177 -1.12 -12.12 -4.27
CA ASN A 177 -1.20 -13.53 -3.83
C ASN A 177 -2.46 -13.82 -2.99
N ASP A 178 -2.91 -12.81 -2.27
CA ASP A 178 -4.13 -12.76 -1.47
C ASP A 178 -5.42 -12.64 -2.32
N GLY A 179 -5.28 -12.52 -3.65
CA GLY A 179 -6.39 -12.37 -4.59
C GLY A 179 -6.92 -10.94 -4.70
N LEU A 180 -6.37 -9.99 -3.94
CA LEU A 180 -6.75 -8.57 -3.97
C LEU A 180 -6.09 -7.83 -5.15
N PHE A 181 -6.67 -6.71 -5.57
CA PHE A 181 -6.10 -5.93 -6.68
C PHE A 181 -4.92 -5.04 -6.22
N HIS A 182 -4.97 -4.57 -4.98
CA HIS A 182 -4.15 -3.53 -4.34
C HIS A 182 -4.13 -2.24 -5.17
N PRO A 183 -5.23 -1.49 -5.27
CA PRO A 183 -5.33 -0.35 -6.18
C PRO A 183 -4.37 0.78 -5.88
N LEU A 184 -4.02 0.98 -4.60
CA LEU A 184 -3.16 2.06 -4.12
C LEU A 184 -1.68 1.64 -3.99
N ASP A 185 -1.35 0.36 -4.19
CA ASP A 185 0.03 -0.09 -4.23
C ASP A 185 0.76 0.53 -5.42
N LYS A 186 2.04 0.81 -5.25
CA LYS A 186 2.90 1.32 -6.32
C LYS A 186 2.90 0.37 -7.53
N PHE A 187 2.75 0.93 -8.72
CA PHE A 187 2.89 0.20 -9.98
C PHE A 187 4.36 -0.07 -10.24
N THR A 188 4.75 -1.34 -10.15
CA THR A 188 6.17 -1.74 -10.21
C THR A 188 6.64 -2.00 -11.63
N ARG A 189 7.96 -2.07 -11.83
CA ARG A 189 8.55 -2.54 -13.09
C ARG A 189 8.11 -3.97 -13.44
N SER A 190 7.89 -4.82 -12.42
CA SER A 190 7.26 -6.14 -12.57
C SER A 190 5.84 -6.04 -13.13
N ASP A 191 5.01 -5.14 -12.59
CA ASP A 191 3.64 -4.95 -13.05
C ASP A 191 3.58 -4.42 -14.48
N ALA A 192 4.41 -3.42 -14.80
CA ALA A 192 4.51 -2.86 -16.14
C ALA A 192 4.93 -3.90 -17.19
N ALA A 193 5.92 -4.73 -16.87
CA ALA A 193 6.35 -5.82 -17.75
C ALA A 193 5.22 -6.82 -17.99
N ARG A 194 4.53 -7.24 -16.93
CA ARG A 194 3.42 -8.20 -17.04
C ARG A 194 2.24 -7.63 -17.81
N ALA A 195 1.89 -6.36 -17.58
CA ALA A 195 0.82 -5.66 -18.27
C ALA A 195 1.07 -5.59 -19.78
N VAL A 196 2.21 -5.04 -20.21
CA VAL A 196 2.52 -4.95 -21.63
C VAL A 196 2.70 -6.33 -22.26
N TYR A 197 3.35 -7.26 -21.56
CA TYR A 197 3.45 -8.64 -22.04
C TYR A 197 2.07 -9.27 -22.25
N ALA A 198 1.09 -9.05 -21.36
CA ALA A 198 -0.26 -9.56 -21.50
C ALA A 198 -0.98 -8.97 -22.73
N LEU A 199 -0.81 -7.66 -22.97
CA LEU A 199 -1.43 -6.93 -24.08
C LEU A 199 -0.89 -7.33 -25.46
N LEU A 200 0.36 -7.77 -25.59
CA LEU A 200 0.91 -8.19 -26.89
C LEU A 200 0.17 -9.42 -27.43
N ASP A 201 -0.42 -9.35 -28.63
CA ASP A 201 -1.13 -10.50 -29.19
C ASP A 201 -0.17 -11.64 -29.57
N THR A 202 0.94 -11.27 -30.22
CA THR A 202 2.06 -12.17 -30.49
C THR A 202 3.17 -11.92 -29.48
N LYS A 203 3.50 -12.93 -28.66
CA LYS A 203 4.56 -12.81 -27.64
C LYS A 203 5.93 -12.80 -28.31
N PRO A 204 6.87 -11.92 -27.91
CA PRO A 204 8.23 -11.94 -28.43
C PRO A 204 8.93 -13.28 -28.11
N THR A 205 9.90 -13.67 -28.92
CA THR A 205 10.66 -14.91 -28.71
C THR A 205 12.00 -14.64 -28.05
N GLY A 206 12.48 -15.63 -27.29
CA GLY A 206 13.75 -15.56 -26.58
C GLY A 206 13.61 -15.04 -25.15
N GLU A 207 14.63 -15.32 -24.35
CA GLU A 207 14.74 -14.92 -22.95
C GLU A 207 16.19 -14.58 -22.66
N THR A 208 16.40 -13.61 -21.77
CA THR A 208 17.72 -13.25 -21.26
C THR A 208 17.75 -13.48 -19.76
N PHE A 209 18.92 -13.87 -19.24
CA PHE A 209 19.09 -14.06 -17.82
C PHE A 209 19.10 -12.71 -17.09
N LEU A 210 18.20 -12.55 -16.12
CA LEU A 210 18.11 -11.38 -15.25
C LEU A 210 18.62 -11.73 -13.85
N LYS A 211 19.66 -11.02 -13.39
CA LYS A 211 20.38 -11.34 -12.14
C LYS A 211 19.49 -11.33 -10.89
N ASP A 212 18.42 -10.55 -10.91
CA ASP A 212 17.55 -10.23 -9.80
C ASP A 212 16.10 -10.65 -10.03
N VAL A 213 15.83 -11.43 -11.08
CA VAL A 213 14.51 -12.03 -11.35
C VAL A 213 14.68 -13.54 -11.39
N THR A 214 14.13 -14.23 -10.38
CA THR A 214 14.21 -15.69 -10.30
C THR A 214 13.15 -16.35 -11.18
N THR A 215 13.35 -17.62 -11.55
CA THR A 215 12.38 -18.40 -12.34
C THR A 215 11.02 -18.58 -11.66
N HIS A 216 10.93 -18.34 -10.36
CA HIS A 216 9.69 -18.40 -9.58
C HIS A 216 9.01 -17.03 -9.44
N ALA A 217 9.66 -15.95 -9.89
CA ALA A 217 9.06 -14.62 -9.86
C ALA A 217 7.88 -14.57 -10.84
N LYS A 218 6.76 -13.98 -10.42
CA LYS A 218 5.56 -13.82 -11.26
C LYS A 218 5.83 -13.10 -12.58
N CYS A 219 6.83 -12.20 -12.60
CA CYS A 219 7.20 -11.46 -13.80
C CYS A 219 8.29 -12.15 -14.63
N TYR A 220 8.78 -13.34 -14.27
CA TYR A 220 9.96 -13.96 -14.91
C TYR A 220 9.86 -13.94 -16.44
N THR A 221 8.87 -14.62 -17.01
CA THR A 221 8.70 -14.71 -18.47
C THR A 221 8.51 -13.33 -19.10
N ALA A 222 7.66 -12.48 -18.52
CA ALA A 222 7.39 -11.15 -19.07
C ALA A 222 8.66 -10.28 -19.09
N ALA A 223 9.40 -10.24 -17.97
CA ALA A 223 10.60 -9.43 -17.83
C ALA A 223 11.74 -9.93 -18.73
N THR A 224 12.03 -11.24 -18.72
CA THR A 224 13.13 -11.81 -19.52
C THR A 224 12.87 -11.64 -21.01
N THR A 225 11.63 -11.85 -21.47
CA THR A 225 11.26 -11.70 -22.89
C THR A 225 11.22 -10.25 -23.33
N LEU A 226 10.61 -9.34 -22.56
CA LEU A 226 10.53 -7.92 -22.93
C LEU A 226 11.89 -7.23 -22.93
N VAL A 227 12.80 -7.59 -22.00
CA VAL A 227 14.18 -7.10 -22.04
C VAL A 227 14.92 -7.63 -23.28
N THR A 228 14.76 -8.92 -23.59
CA THR A 228 15.37 -9.54 -24.78
C THR A 228 14.91 -8.86 -26.08
N ALA A 229 13.62 -8.54 -26.15
CA ALA A 229 13.02 -7.89 -27.30
C ALA A 229 13.23 -6.36 -27.33
N GLY A 230 13.93 -5.79 -26.34
CA GLY A 230 14.27 -4.36 -26.29
C GLY A 230 13.11 -3.42 -25.93
N TYR A 231 12.06 -3.94 -25.29
CA TYR A 231 10.95 -3.14 -24.75
C TYR A 231 11.33 -2.47 -23.44
N MET A 232 12.11 -3.15 -22.60
CA MET A 232 12.57 -2.64 -21.30
C MET A 232 14.08 -2.71 -21.19
N THR A 233 14.66 -1.75 -20.48
CA THR A 233 16.09 -1.65 -20.24
C THR A 233 16.47 -2.12 -18.83
N LEU A 234 17.74 -2.45 -18.63
CA LEU A 234 18.30 -2.75 -17.32
C LEU A 234 18.95 -1.51 -16.72
N ASN A 235 18.78 -1.33 -15.42
CA ASN A 235 19.44 -0.27 -14.66
C ASN A 235 20.63 -0.90 -13.96
N GLU A 236 21.84 -0.46 -14.31
CA GLU A 236 23.10 -1.00 -13.75
C GLU A 236 23.22 -2.53 -13.91
N GLY A 237 22.66 -3.08 -15.00
CA GLY A 237 22.66 -4.51 -15.29
C GLY A 237 21.70 -5.35 -14.44
N ARG A 238 20.68 -4.71 -13.83
CA ARG A 238 19.60 -5.32 -13.04
C ARG A 238 18.22 -4.84 -13.51
N PHE A 239 17.19 -5.63 -13.24
CA PHE A 239 15.81 -5.32 -13.64
C PHE A 239 15.03 -4.56 -12.57
N TYR A 240 15.29 -4.80 -11.29
CA TYR A 240 14.61 -4.24 -10.12
C TYR A 240 13.08 -4.41 -10.15
N PRO A 241 12.58 -5.66 -10.03
CA PRO A 241 11.16 -5.96 -10.25
C PRO A 241 10.22 -5.23 -9.28
N ASP A 242 10.63 -5.01 -8.03
CA ASP A 242 9.75 -4.45 -6.97
C ASP A 242 9.87 -2.91 -6.83
N VAL A 243 10.68 -2.27 -7.68
CA VAL A 243 10.83 -0.81 -7.70
C VAL A 243 9.68 -0.21 -8.51
N ALA A 244 9.13 0.91 -8.02
CA ALA A 244 8.13 1.69 -8.74
C ALA A 244 8.67 2.08 -10.13
N ILE A 245 7.85 1.91 -11.16
CA ILE A 245 8.24 2.38 -12.48
C ILE A 245 8.19 3.91 -12.52
N THR A 246 9.21 4.55 -13.09
CA THR A 246 9.21 6.01 -13.30
C THR A 246 8.36 6.36 -14.49
N ARG A 247 7.95 7.63 -14.59
CA ARG A 247 7.19 8.15 -15.73
C ARG A 247 7.94 7.92 -17.03
N ALA A 248 9.24 8.20 -17.02
CA ALA A 248 10.11 8.06 -18.18
C ALA A 248 10.23 6.60 -18.63
N ASP A 249 10.40 5.65 -17.69
CA ASP A 249 10.49 4.23 -18.01
C ASP A 249 9.14 3.68 -18.52
N LEU A 250 8.03 4.12 -17.92
CA LEU A 250 6.69 3.73 -18.35
C LEU A 250 6.38 4.28 -19.74
N ALA A 251 6.68 5.56 -19.99
CA ALA A 251 6.53 6.18 -21.31
C ALA A 251 7.36 5.45 -22.38
N ALA A 252 8.65 5.22 -22.10
CA ALA A 252 9.54 4.53 -23.04
C ALA A 252 9.08 3.10 -23.36
N LEU A 253 8.44 2.41 -22.41
CA LEU A 253 7.83 1.10 -22.61
C LEU A 253 6.55 1.20 -23.46
N LEU A 254 5.64 2.12 -23.12
CA LEU A 254 4.36 2.30 -23.81
C LEU A 254 4.54 2.82 -25.25
N GLU A 255 5.55 3.64 -25.52
CA GLU A 255 5.91 4.11 -26.86
C GLU A 255 6.40 2.99 -27.80
N LYS A 256 6.69 1.80 -27.27
CA LYS A 256 6.93 0.61 -28.11
C LYS A 256 5.66 0.04 -28.71
N VAL A 257 4.51 0.36 -28.13
CA VAL A 257 3.21 -0.24 -28.45
C VAL A 257 2.13 0.80 -28.82
N PHE A 258 2.31 2.08 -28.47
CA PHE A 258 1.44 3.20 -28.79
C PHE A 258 2.21 4.38 -29.38
N SER A 259 1.49 5.38 -29.91
CA SER A 259 2.11 6.61 -30.42
C SER A 259 2.63 7.48 -29.26
N PRO A 260 3.79 8.16 -29.41
CA PRO A 260 4.31 9.07 -28.38
C PRO A 260 3.31 10.15 -27.94
N ALA A 261 2.57 10.72 -28.89
CA ALA A 261 1.55 11.73 -28.58
C ALA A 261 0.37 11.18 -27.77
N ALA A 262 -0.03 9.91 -27.98
CA ALA A 262 -1.06 9.28 -27.16
C ALA A 262 -0.53 8.95 -25.76
N VAL A 263 0.70 8.43 -25.66
CA VAL A 263 1.37 8.13 -24.39
C VAL A 263 1.51 9.39 -23.55
N GLU A 264 1.97 10.48 -24.13
CA GLU A 264 2.15 11.73 -23.39
C GLU A 264 0.82 12.32 -22.91
N ARG A 265 -0.26 12.18 -23.70
CA ARG A 265 -1.62 12.54 -23.25
C ARG A 265 -2.10 11.66 -22.10
N ALA A 266 -1.90 10.36 -22.18
CA ALA A 266 -2.34 9.40 -21.16
C ALA A 266 -1.58 9.55 -19.84
N LEU A 267 -0.31 9.97 -19.89
CA LEU A 267 0.56 10.16 -18.71
C LEU A 267 0.66 11.62 -18.27
N ALA A 268 -0.18 12.53 -18.79
CA ALA A 268 -0.06 13.97 -18.54
C ALA A 268 -0.19 14.35 -17.06
N GLY A 269 -1.04 13.64 -16.31
CA GLY A 269 -1.24 13.87 -14.87
C GLY A 269 -0.27 13.12 -13.96
N MET A 270 0.60 12.27 -14.52
CA MET A 270 1.48 11.38 -13.77
C MET A 270 2.86 12.02 -13.62
N THR A 271 3.26 12.35 -12.39
CA THR A 271 4.58 12.92 -12.05
C THR A 271 5.38 12.00 -11.14
N ASP A 272 6.71 12.04 -11.22
CA ASP A 272 7.60 11.22 -10.38
C ASP A 272 7.73 11.74 -8.92
N GLU A 273 6.88 12.68 -8.49
CA GLU A 273 6.87 13.18 -7.11
C GLU A 273 6.43 12.10 -6.11
N THR A 274 5.49 11.25 -6.54
CA THR A 274 5.02 10.08 -5.80
C THR A 274 4.94 8.87 -6.73
N PRO A 275 5.19 7.65 -6.24
CA PRO A 275 4.99 6.45 -7.04
C PRO A 275 3.56 6.35 -7.57
N PHE A 276 3.41 6.06 -8.87
CA PHE A 276 2.09 5.80 -9.45
C PHE A 276 1.45 4.58 -8.81
N THR A 277 0.16 4.66 -8.56
CA THR A 277 -0.63 3.54 -8.09
C THR A 277 -0.98 2.60 -9.24
N ARG A 278 -1.31 1.35 -8.91
CA ARG A 278 -1.81 0.36 -9.87
C ARG A 278 -3.11 0.82 -10.54
N ALA A 279 -3.97 1.55 -9.82
CA ALA A 279 -5.21 2.10 -10.35
C ALA A 279 -4.98 3.24 -11.36
N GLU A 280 -4.04 4.15 -11.10
CA GLU A 280 -3.67 5.21 -12.05
C GLU A 280 -3.05 4.63 -13.33
N ALA A 281 -2.17 3.63 -13.19
CA ALA A 281 -1.60 2.93 -14.33
C ALA A 281 -2.68 2.20 -15.16
N ALA A 282 -3.67 1.59 -14.49
CA ALA A 282 -4.82 1.01 -15.16
C ALA A 282 -5.58 2.07 -15.98
N ALA A 283 -5.87 3.23 -15.39
CA ALA A 283 -6.58 4.32 -16.06
C ALA A 283 -5.81 4.83 -17.29
N ALA A 284 -4.50 5.06 -17.17
CA ALA A 284 -3.66 5.51 -18.29
C ALA A 284 -3.61 4.49 -19.44
N ILE A 285 -3.46 3.19 -19.12
CA ILE A 285 -3.42 2.14 -20.14
C ILE A 285 -4.79 1.95 -20.81
N ASN A 286 -5.90 2.00 -20.05
CA ASN A 286 -7.25 1.93 -20.61
C ASN A 286 -7.53 3.09 -21.57
N ALA A 287 -7.05 4.30 -21.25
CA ALA A 287 -7.15 5.45 -22.14
C ALA A 287 -6.41 5.22 -23.47
N LEU A 288 -5.24 4.57 -23.44
CA LEU A 288 -4.48 4.22 -24.65
C LEU A 288 -5.14 3.12 -25.48
N LEU A 289 -5.83 2.20 -24.82
CA LEU A 289 -6.56 1.11 -25.48
C LEU A 289 -7.94 1.54 -25.99
N GLU A 290 -8.38 2.76 -25.64
CA GLU A 290 -9.72 3.30 -25.94
C GLU A 290 -10.83 2.35 -25.43
N LEU A 291 -10.63 1.73 -24.26
CA LEU A 291 -11.61 0.80 -23.70
C LEU A 291 -12.82 1.55 -23.14
N ASP A 292 -14.01 1.14 -23.58
CA ASP A 292 -15.27 1.63 -23.06
C ASP A 292 -15.73 0.78 -21.85
N THR A 293 -16.35 1.46 -20.90
CA THR A 293 -17.02 0.92 -19.71
C THR A 293 -18.23 0.03 -20.02
N ALA A 294 -18.66 -0.10 -21.28
CA ALA A 294 -19.74 -1.01 -21.67
C ALA A 294 -19.46 -2.49 -21.30
N GLY A 295 -18.20 -2.88 -21.08
CA GLY A 295 -17.79 -4.22 -20.66
C GLY A 295 -17.95 -4.54 -19.16
N LEU A 296 -18.37 -3.57 -18.33
CA LEU A 296 -18.42 -3.71 -16.86
C LEU A 296 -19.47 -4.72 -16.34
N ALA A 297 -20.37 -5.21 -17.19
CA ALA A 297 -21.44 -6.14 -16.78
C ALA A 297 -20.92 -7.47 -16.17
N ASN A 298 -19.65 -7.83 -16.38
CA ASN A 298 -19.01 -9.03 -15.82
C ASN A 298 -17.64 -8.70 -15.20
N ALA A 299 -17.48 -7.52 -14.62
CA ALA A 299 -16.23 -7.12 -13.99
C ALA A 299 -15.82 -8.09 -12.86
N PRO A 300 -14.51 -8.32 -12.69
CA PRO A 300 -13.98 -9.11 -11.57
C PRO A 300 -14.32 -8.44 -10.23
N TYR A 301 -14.71 -9.23 -9.25
CA TYR A 301 -14.95 -8.73 -7.90
C TYR A 301 -13.65 -8.66 -7.10
N PHE A 302 -13.32 -7.47 -6.60
CA PHE A 302 -12.21 -7.20 -5.70
C PHE A 302 -12.72 -6.48 -4.44
N PRO A 303 -12.64 -7.09 -3.25
CA PRO A 303 -13.10 -6.49 -1.99
C PRO A 303 -12.40 -5.17 -1.65
N ASP A 304 -11.16 -4.99 -2.10
CA ASP A 304 -10.35 -3.79 -1.91
C ASP A 304 -10.60 -2.70 -2.96
N VAL A 305 -11.55 -2.89 -3.88
CA VAL A 305 -11.87 -1.94 -4.97
C VAL A 305 -13.37 -1.64 -4.96
N ALA A 306 -13.81 -0.74 -4.09
CA ALA A 306 -15.22 -0.37 -4.01
C ALA A 306 -15.66 0.55 -5.16
N PRO A 307 -16.94 0.52 -5.57
CA PRO A 307 -17.49 1.39 -6.61
C PRO A 307 -17.33 2.89 -6.35
N SER A 308 -17.13 3.28 -5.09
CA SER A 308 -16.88 4.66 -4.68
C SER A 308 -15.43 5.12 -4.86
N MET A 309 -14.50 4.21 -5.16
CA MET A 309 -13.09 4.55 -5.33
C MET A 309 -12.82 5.27 -6.65
N GLU A 310 -11.86 6.18 -6.61
CA GLU A 310 -11.29 6.73 -7.83
C GLU A 310 -10.68 5.61 -8.68
N ASN A 311 -10.80 5.74 -10.01
CA ASN A 311 -10.32 4.75 -10.98
C ASN A 311 -10.95 3.34 -10.84
N TYR A 312 -12.05 3.17 -10.09
CA TYR A 312 -12.76 1.90 -9.95
C TYR A 312 -13.04 1.22 -11.30
N ALA A 313 -13.67 1.92 -12.24
CA ALA A 313 -14.00 1.38 -13.56
C ALA A 313 -12.74 0.98 -14.35
N ALA A 314 -11.62 1.70 -14.17
CA ALA A 314 -10.37 1.36 -14.82
C ALA A 314 -9.76 0.07 -14.25
N VAL A 315 -9.82 -0.10 -12.93
CA VAL A 315 -9.39 -1.31 -12.25
C VAL A 315 -10.22 -2.52 -12.69
N GLU A 316 -11.54 -2.38 -12.82
CA GLU A 316 -12.41 -3.46 -13.28
C GLU A 316 -12.11 -3.92 -14.71
N LEU A 317 -11.77 -2.99 -15.61
CA LEU A 317 -11.39 -3.33 -16.98
C LEU A 317 -9.98 -3.96 -17.07
N ALA A 318 -9.06 -3.51 -16.21
CA ALA A 318 -7.67 -3.94 -16.25
C ALA A 318 -7.40 -5.24 -15.46
N GLY A 319 -8.17 -5.45 -14.40
CA GLY A 319 -7.93 -6.46 -13.38
C GLY A 319 -8.23 -7.87 -13.85
N GLN A 320 -7.28 -8.79 -13.66
CA GLN A 320 -7.52 -10.20 -13.87
C GLN A 320 -8.10 -10.77 -12.59
N SER A 321 -9.37 -11.21 -12.61
CA SER A 321 -9.95 -11.93 -11.47
C SER A 321 -9.03 -13.09 -11.11
N GLY A 322 -8.46 -13.04 -9.90
CA GLY A 322 -7.88 -14.21 -9.28
C GLY A 322 -8.97 -15.10 -8.70
N THR A 323 -8.65 -16.36 -8.42
CA THR A 323 -9.42 -17.11 -7.42
C THR A 323 -9.09 -16.51 -6.06
N ILE A 324 -10.05 -15.83 -5.43
CA ILE A 324 -9.90 -15.36 -4.05
C ILE A 324 -10.24 -16.55 -3.15
N SER A 325 -9.22 -17.27 -2.71
CA SER A 325 -9.34 -18.59 -2.05
C SER A 325 -10.11 -18.57 -0.73
N TRP A 326 -10.23 -17.40 -0.09
CA TRP A 326 -10.90 -17.20 1.19
C TRP A 326 -12.35 -16.73 1.05
N LEU A 327 -12.87 -16.52 -0.16
CA LEU A 327 -14.29 -16.21 -0.35
C LEU A 327 -15.17 -17.45 -0.14
N THR A 328 -16.22 -17.28 0.65
CA THR A 328 -17.30 -18.27 0.82
C THR A 328 -18.46 -17.96 -0.14
N GLY A 329 -18.18 -17.81 -1.43
CA GLY A 329 -19.17 -17.48 -2.45
C GLY A 329 -18.66 -16.43 -3.44
N ASP A 330 -19.59 -15.63 -3.97
CA ASP A 330 -19.28 -14.60 -4.97
C ASP A 330 -18.92 -13.25 -4.34
N ARG A 331 -19.07 -13.09 -3.02
CA ARG A 331 -18.74 -11.88 -2.25
C ARG A 331 -18.12 -12.22 -0.89
N ALA A 332 -17.40 -11.25 -0.33
CA ALA A 332 -16.85 -11.33 1.00
C ALA A 332 -17.96 -11.14 2.05
N GLU A 333 -17.90 -11.93 3.11
CA GLU A 333 -18.84 -11.82 4.22
C GLU A 333 -18.48 -10.62 5.11
N PRO A 334 -19.48 -9.87 5.63
CA PRO A 334 -19.22 -8.74 6.53
C PRO A 334 -18.48 -9.15 7.81
N GLY A 335 -17.63 -8.25 8.30
CA GLY A 335 -16.85 -8.44 9.53
C GLY A 335 -15.35 -8.41 9.32
N PHE A 336 -14.60 -8.77 10.36
CA PHE A 336 -13.14 -8.76 10.33
C PHE A 336 -12.57 -9.93 9.53
N LEU A 337 -11.54 -9.64 8.75
CA LEU A 337 -10.83 -10.59 7.91
C LEU A 337 -9.33 -10.38 8.07
N ASN A 338 -8.57 -11.44 8.34
CA ASN A 338 -7.11 -11.38 8.37
C ASN A 338 -6.54 -12.02 7.09
N LEU A 339 -5.68 -11.28 6.39
CA LEU A 339 -4.99 -11.72 5.16
C LEU A 339 -3.50 -11.43 5.31
N ASP A 340 -2.67 -12.47 5.22
CA ASP A 340 -1.20 -12.38 5.35
C ASP A 340 -0.78 -11.58 6.61
N GLY A 341 -1.49 -11.77 7.72
CA GLY A 341 -1.25 -11.07 8.99
C GLY A 341 -1.93 -9.70 9.12
N TYR A 342 -2.35 -9.08 8.02
CA TYR A 342 -3.02 -7.78 8.03
C TYR A 342 -4.53 -7.92 8.25
N LEU A 343 -5.07 -7.06 9.11
CA LEU A 343 -6.49 -7.00 9.40
C LEU A 343 -7.22 -6.04 8.47
N TYR A 344 -8.34 -6.50 7.93
CA TYR A 344 -9.31 -5.74 7.16
C TYR A 344 -10.69 -5.87 7.82
N CYS A 345 -11.60 -4.96 7.49
CA CYS A 345 -13.02 -5.07 7.86
C CYS A 345 -13.89 -4.96 6.61
N VAL A 346 -14.70 -5.98 6.36
CA VAL A 346 -15.64 -6.03 5.25
C VAL A 346 -16.98 -5.42 5.71
N GLY A 347 -17.50 -4.46 4.94
CA GLY A 347 -18.81 -3.86 5.16
C GLY A 347 -19.96 -4.74 4.65
N ASP A 348 -21.19 -4.32 4.93
CA ASP A 348 -22.42 -5.01 4.49
C ASP A 348 -22.57 -5.10 2.96
N ASP A 349 -21.84 -4.28 2.21
CA ASP A 349 -21.79 -4.28 0.74
C ASP A 349 -20.75 -5.26 0.15
N GLY A 350 -19.98 -5.93 1.02
CA GLY A 350 -18.92 -6.85 0.67
C GLY A 350 -17.59 -6.18 0.35
N TYR A 351 -17.45 -4.86 0.44
CA TYR A 351 -16.16 -4.20 0.22
C TYR A 351 -15.47 -3.88 1.53
N PHE A 352 -14.15 -3.68 1.49
CA PHE A 352 -13.42 -3.22 2.66
C PHE A 352 -13.88 -1.82 3.06
N LEU A 353 -14.11 -1.65 4.36
CA LEU A 353 -14.22 -0.36 5.02
C LEU A 353 -12.86 0.33 4.95
N ARG A 354 -12.86 1.62 4.60
CA ARG A 354 -11.66 2.42 4.37
C ARG A 354 -11.84 3.81 4.98
N ASP A 355 -10.73 4.41 5.41
CA ASP A 355 -10.68 5.76 6.00
C ASP A 355 -11.75 5.93 7.10
N THR A 356 -11.85 4.94 7.99
CA THR A 356 -12.95 4.87 8.96
C THR A 356 -12.59 4.07 10.22
N MET A 357 -13.40 4.26 11.25
CA MET A 357 -13.28 3.58 12.54
C MET A 357 -14.28 2.43 12.63
N VAL A 358 -13.83 1.27 13.10
CA VAL A 358 -14.67 0.18 13.59
C VAL A 358 -14.37 -0.04 15.07
N GLY A 359 -15.27 0.42 15.94
CA GLY A 359 -14.93 0.59 17.36
C GLY A 359 -13.79 1.60 17.51
N THR A 360 -12.72 1.23 18.21
CA THR A 360 -11.49 2.04 18.27
C THR A 360 -10.43 1.67 17.23
N LEU A 361 -10.71 0.75 16.30
CA LEU A 361 -9.77 0.33 15.26
C LEU A 361 -9.92 1.22 14.03
N TYR A 362 -8.84 1.89 13.62
CA TYR A 362 -8.81 2.68 12.40
C TYR A 362 -8.36 1.84 11.21
N PHE A 363 -9.12 1.89 10.12
CA PHE A 363 -8.79 1.29 8.83
C PHE A 363 -8.42 2.40 7.85
N ASP A 364 -7.23 2.30 7.27
CA ASP A 364 -6.67 3.32 6.39
C ASP A 364 -7.38 3.38 5.03
N ILE A 365 -6.87 4.22 4.12
CA ILE A 365 -7.42 4.39 2.78
C ILE A 365 -7.31 3.13 1.90
N SER A 366 -6.44 2.18 2.25
CA SER A 366 -6.33 0.87 1.62
C SER A 366 -7.25 -0.18 2.27
N GLY A 367 -7.93 0.20 3.35
CA GLY A 367 -8.81 -0.68 4.14
C GLY A 367 -8.05 -1.58 5.12
N ARG A 368 -6.76 -1.31 5.37
CA ARG A 368 -5.94 -2.05 6.34
C ARG A 368 -6.04 -1.38 7.70
N TYR A 369 -6.17 -2.18 8.75
CA TYR A 369 -5.95 -1.69 10.11
C TYR A 369 -4.53 -1.14 10.23
N THR A 370 -4.40 0.00 10.89
CA THR A 370 -3.10 0.58 11.24
C THR A 370 -3.11 1.10 12.68
N SER A 371 -1.97 0.93 13.35
CA SER A 371 -1.69 1.59 14.63
C SER A 371 -1.25 3.06 14.45
N GLY A 372 -1.01 3.50 13.22
CA GLY A 372 -0.37 4.76 12.88
C GLY A 372 1.16 4.70 12.82
N ASP A 373 1.75 3.52 13.02
CA ASP A 373 3.20 3.26 12.90
C ASP A 373 3.47 2.03 12.02
N ASP A 374 4.00 2.26 10.81
CA ASP A 374 4.25 1.22 9.81
C ASP A 374 5.19 0.10 10.31
N ALA A 375 6.15 0.44 11.16
CA ALA A 375 7.11 -0.54 11.69
C ALA A 375 6.41 -1.47 12.69
N LEU A 376 5.55 -0.93 13.54
CA LEU A 376 4.75 -1.72 14.46
C LEU A 376 3.75 -2.60 13.70
N ASP A 377 3.05 -2.05 12.72
CA ASP A 377 2.08 -2.79 11.91
C ASP A 377 2.75 -3.96 11.16
N THR A 378 3.98 -3.75 10.66
CA THR A 378 4.78 -4.82 10.05
C THR A 378 5.12 -5.93 11.05
N PHE A 379 5.56 -5.59 12.26
CA PHE A 379 5.83 -6.60 13.30
C PHE A 379 4.57 -7.37 13.68
N VAL A 380 3.44 -6.67 13.83
CA VAL A 380 2.15 -7.27 14.16
C VAL A 380 1.74 -8.25 13.06
N ALA A 381 1.76 -7.83 11.80
CA ALA A 381 1.40 -8.69 10.67
C ALA A 381 2.31 -9.93 10.60
N ASP A 382 3.64 -9.77 10.68
CA ASP A 382 4.59 -10.88 10.65
C ASP A 382 4.35 -11.89 11.79
N ILE A 383 4.06 -11.41 13.01
CA ILE A 383 3.80 -12.27 14.17
C ILE A 383 2.43 -12.96 14.04
N VAL A 384 1.39 -12.25 13.60
CA VAL A 384 0.05 -12.83 13.41
C VAL A 384 0.09 -13.90 12.32
N ASP A 385 0.70 -13.63 11.17
CA ASP A 385 0.84 -14.60 10.08
C ASP A 385 1.62 -15.85 10.53
N ALA A 386 2.70 -15.67 11.30
CA ALA A 386 3.50 -16.79 11.78
C ALA A 386 2.83 -17.66 12.85
N ASN A 387 1.85 -17.13 13.59
CA ASN A 387 1.25 -17.81 14.75
C ASN A 387 -0.24 -18.13 14.59
N THR A 388 -0.87 -17.69 13.50
CA THR A 388 -2.30 -17.93 13.23
C THR A 388 -2.50 -18.53 11.85
N ASN A 389 -3.73 -18.90 11.51
CA ASN A 389 -4.09 -19.32 10.16
C ASN A 389 -5.58 -19.14 9.92
N ALA A 390 -6.00 -19.19 8.65
CA ALA A 390 -7.38 -18.95 8.21
C ALA A 390 -8.44 -19.90 8.81
N SER A 391 -8.06 -21.01 9.46
CA SER A 391 -9.02 -21.90 10.13
C SER A 391 -9.30 -21.53 11.60
N MET A 392 -8.49 -20.64 12.19
CA MET A 392 -8.68 -20.21 13.56
C MET A 392 -9.84 -19.22 13.68
N THR A 393 -10.66 -19.41 14.70
CA THR A 393 -11.55 -18.37 15.23
C THR A 393 -10.74 -17.22 15.80
N ARG A 394 -11.35 -16.02 15.92
CA ARG A 394 -10.65 -14.86 16.52
C ARG A 394 -10.23 -15.14 17.96
N GLU A 395 -11.02 -15.90 18.71
CA GLU A 395 -10.71 -16.30 20.08
C GLU A 395 -9.50 -17.26 20.14
N GLU A 396 -9.35 -18.14 19.16
CA GLU A 396 -8.16 -18.99 19.02
C GLU A 396 -6.93 -18.17 18.62
N MET A 397 -7.09 -17.19 17.72
CA MET A 397 -6.02 -16.24 17.37
C MET A 397 -5.58 -15.42 18.58
N LEU A 398 -6.54 -14.92 19.39
CA LEU A 398 -6.27 -14.17 20.61
C LEU A 398 -5.45 -14.97 21.61
N ARG A 399 -5.80 -16.24 21.76
CA ARG A 399 -5.03 -17.18 22.59
C ARG A 399 -3.63 -17.34 22.03
N ALA A 400 -3.48 -17.61 20.73
CA ALA A 400 -2.18 -17.83 20.11
C ALA A 400 -1.23 -16.63 20.29
N VAL A 401 -1.71 -15.40 20.06
CA VAL A 401 -0.87 -14.20 20.24
C VAL A 401 -0.56 -13.90 21.71
N TYR A 402 -1.48 -14.17 22.64
CA TYR A 402 -1.20 -14.07 24.08
C TYR A 402 -0.08 -15.02 24.50
N GLU A 403 -0.18 -16.28 24.07
CA GLU A 403 0.82 -17.32 24.39
C GLU A 403 2.17 -17.02 23.73
N TYR A 404 2.17 -16.49 22.51
CA TYR A 404 3.37 -16.02 21.84
C TYR A 404 4.12 -14.99 22.69
N VAL A 405 3.46 -13.92 23.14
CA VAL A 405 4.09 -12.87 23.95
C VAL A 405 4.59 -13.42 25.29
N ARG A 406 3.80 -14.28 25.94
CA ARG A 406 4.16 -14.92 27.21
C ARG A 406 5.44 -15.73 27.13
N ASP A 407 5.60 -16.51 26.06
CA ASP A 407 6.62 -17.56 25.98
C ASP A 407 7.91 -17.12 25.24
N HIS A 408 7.87 -16.02 24.46
CA HIS A 408 9.00 -15.61 23.60
C HIS A 408 9.78 -14.39 24.11
N TYR A 409 9.32 -13.71 25.15
CA TYR A 409 9.96 -12.51 25.67
C TYR A 409 10.45 -12.66 27.11
N LEU A 410 11.46 -11.86 27.46
CA LEU A 410 12.09 -11.87 28.79
C LEU A 410 11.80 -10.60 29.57
N TYR A 411 11.63 -10.74 30.89
CA TYR A 411 11.51 -9.57 31.76
C TYR A 411 12.82 -8.80 31.86
N LEU A 412 12.75 -7.48 31.67
CA LEU A 412 13.81 -6.52 31.96
C LEU A 412 13.20 -5.30 32.63
N LYS A 413 13.69 -4.94 33.82
CA LYS A 413 13.22 -3.73 34.53
C LYS A 413 13.54 -2.46 33.75
N ARG A 414 12.54 -1.59 33.56
CA ARG A 414 12.63 -0.31 32.85
C ARG A 414 11.80 0.78 33.57
N SER A 415 11.65 1.94 32.93
CA SER A 415 10.80 3.04 33.38
C SER A 415 9.36 2.58 33.61
N LEU A 416 8.72 3.18 34.60
CA LEU A 416 7.32 2.95 34.94
C LEU A 416 6.55 4.22 34.59
N TYR A 417 5.26 4.05 34.28
CA TYR A 417 4.34 5.12 33.94
C TYR A 417 3.40 5.42 35.11
N GLU A 418 2.84 6.63 35.15
CA GLU A 418 1.86 7.04 36.15
C GLU A 418 0.51 6.34 35.91
N VAL A 419 -0.27 6.16 36.98
CA VAL A 419 -1.62 5.56 36.87
C VAL A 419 -2.46 6.38 35.90
N GLY A 420 -3.05 5.71 34.91
CA GLY A 420 -3.86 6.33 33.85
C GLY A 420 -3.05 6.98 32.72
N GLU A 421 -1.71 6.92 32.75
CA GLU A 421 -0.88 7.42 31.66
C GLU A 421 -1.06 6.57 30.38
N THR A 422 -1.11 7.25 29.23
CA THR A 422 -1.32 6.68 27.89
C THR A 422 -0.30 7.25 26.90
N GLY A 423 -0.17 6.66 25.71
CA GLY A 423 0.72 7.12 24.65
C GLY A 423 2.09 6.44 24.64
N TRP A 424 2.34 5.53 25.58
CA TRP A 424 3.53 4.70 25.66
C TRP A 424 3.40 3.38 24.88
N GLU A 425 2.20 3.02 24.42
CA GLU A 425 1.89 1.69 23.90
C GLU A 425 2.69 1.38 22.62
N ILE A 426 2.67 2.27 21.63
CA ILE A 426 3.40 2.08 20.37
C ILE A 426 4.92 1.94 20.61
N PRO A 427 5.62 2.90 21.28
CA PRO A 427 7.06 2.78 21.47
C PRO A 427 7.46 1.58 22.34
N GLU A 428 6.65 1.18 23.34
CA GLU A 428 6.96 0.02 24.18
C GLU A 428 6.71 -1.32 23.47
N ALA A 429 5.72 -1.40 22.57
CA ALA A 429 5.50 -2.57 21.71
C ALA A 429 6.68 -2.76 20.75
N LEU A 430 7.07 -1.71 20.03
CA LEU A 430 8.23 -1.72 19.13
C LEU A 430 9.49 -2.17 19.85
N LEU A 431 9.74 -1.61 21.03
CA LEU A 431 10.90 -1.94 21.84
C LEU A 431 10.88 -3.40 22.30
N MET A 432 9.71 -3.95 22.65
CA MET A 432 9.55 -5.36 23.00
C MET A 432 9.91 -6.25 21.82
N PHE A 433 9.32 -5.99 20.65
CA PHE A 433 9.54 -6.76 19.42
C PHE A 433 10.99 -6.71 18.94
N GLN A 434 11.64 -5.55 19.04
CA GLN A 434 13.03 -5.36 18.60
C GLN A 434 14.06 -5.98 19.56
N SER A 435 13.83 -5.87 20.88
CA SER A 435 14.84 -6.23 21.87
C SER A 435 14.65 -7.61 22.50
N GLY A 436 13.46 -8.19 22.34
CA GLY A 436 13.07 -9.46 22.94
C GLY A 436 12.84 -9.39 24.46
N LYS A 437 12.85 -8.19 25.06
CA LYS A 437 12.80 -8.01 26.50
C LYS A 437 12.20 -6.67 26.95
N GLY A 438 11.49 -6.69 28.07
CA GLY A 438 10.85 -5.49 28.61
C GLY A 438 10.18 -5.70 29.96
N ASN A 439 9.58 -4.65 30.51
CA ASN A 439 8.81 -4.73 31.76
C ASN A 439 7.31 -4.97 31.46
N CYS A 440 6.45 -4.91 32.48
CA CYS A 440 5.00 -5.12 32.32
C CYS A 440 4.34 -4.23 31.26
N TYR A 441 4.82 -3.00 31.06
CA TYR A 441 4.35 -2.10 30.00
C TYR A 441 4.71 -2.62 28.61
N ASN A 442 5.94 -3.10 28.41
CA ASN A 442 6.33 -3.74 27.15
C ASN A 442 5.51 -4.99 26.83
N PHE A 443 5.27 -5.86 27.82
CA PHE A 443 4.43 -7.05 27.66
C PHE A 443 2.99 -6.67 27.32
N THR A 444 2.44 -5.68 28.02
CA THR A 444 1.09 -5.14 27.77
C THR A 444 0.99 -4.60 26.35
N ALA A 445 1.90 -3.71 25.97
CA ALA A 445 1.93 -3.08 24.66
C ALA A 445 2.08 -4.09 23.52
N ALA A 446 2.97 -5.07 23.68
CA ALA A 446 3.14 -6.14 22.69
C ALA A 446 1.84 -6.93 22.49
N PHE A 447 1.20 -7.41 23.56
CA PHE A 447 -0.06 -8.14 23.44
C PHE A 447 -1.20 -7.26 22.94
N TRP A 448 -1.31 -6.02 23.42
CA TRP A 448 -2.28 -5.04 22.96
C TRP A 448 -2.21 -4.83 21.44
N SER A 449 -1.01 -4.60 20.90
CA SER A 449 -0.82 -4.38 19.47
C SER A 449 -1.23 -5.61 18.64
N LEU A 450 -0.91 -6.82 19.10
CA LEU A 450 -1.30 -8.07 18.44
C LEU A 450 -2.81 -8.33 18.52
N ALA A 451 -3.42 -8.10 19.70
CA ALA A 451 -4.86 -8.27 19.89
C ALA A 451 -5.67 -7.32 18.99
N ARG A 452 -5.21 -6.07 18.82
CA ARG A 452 -5.81 -5.13 17.87
C ARG A 452 -5.58 -5.55 16.42
N GLY A 453 -4.40 -6.07 16.09
CA GLY A 453 -4.07 -6.64 14.78
C GLY A 453 -4.89 -7.86 14.36
N ILE A 454 -5.70 -8.42 15.27
CA ILE A 454 -6.66 -9.51 14.98
C ILE A 454 -8.12 -9.10 15.25
N GLY A 455 -8.37 -7.82 15.49
CA GLY A 455 -9.71 -7.24 15.51
C GLY A 455 -10.36 -7.13 16.89
N PHE A 456 -9.60 -7.20 17.98
CA PHE A 456 -10.12 -6.90 19.31
C PHE A 456 -9.91 -5.43 19.68
N ASP A 457 -10.95 -4.84 20.27
CA ASP A 457 -10.90 -3.50 20.85
C ASP A 457 -10.17 -3.54 22.20
N ALA A 458 -8.84 -3.74 22.13
CA ALA A 458 -7.98 -3.86 23.28
C ALA A 458 -7.50 -2.48 23.76
N VAL A 459 -7.46 -2.33 25.09
CA VAL A 459 -7.04 -1.11 25.79
C VAL A 459 -5.96 -1.43 26.80
N CYS A 460 -4.89 -0.64 26.83
CA CYS A 460 -3.85 -0.72 27.85
C CYS A 460 -4.25 0.07 29.10
N TYR A 461 -3.94 -0.46 30.28
CA TYR A 461 -4.04 0.28 31.54
C TYR A 461 -2.69 0.36 32.22
N SER A 462 -2.25 1.57 32.52
CA SER A 462 -1.25 1.81 33.58
C SER A 462 -1.98 1.96 34.91
N GLY A 463 -1.70 1.09 35.86
CA GLY A 463 -2.40 1.06 37.13
C GLY A 463 -1.56 0.48 38.27
N LEU A 464 -2.24 -0.02 39.30
CA LEU A 464 -1.60 -0.60 40.48
C LEU A 464 -2.11 -2.03 40.69
N VAL A 465 -1.21 -2.93 41.09
CA VAL A 465 -1.55 -4.32 41.41
C VAL A 465 -1.00 -4.70 42.79
N GLY A 466 -1.75 -5.57 43.46
CA GLY A 466 -1.45 -6.13 44.76
C GLY A 466 -1.78 -5.22 45.94
N VAL A 467 -1.69 -5.79 47.13
CA VAL A 467 -1.90 -5.08 48.40
C VAL A 467 -0.90 -3.93 48.58
N GLY A 468 0.32 -4.09 48.05
CA GLY A 468 1.36 -3.07 48.07
C GLY A 468 1.14 -1.90 47.10
N ARG A 469 0.16 -2.01 46.19
CA ARG A 469 -0.13 -1.01 45.15
C ARG A 469 1.08 -0.74 44.25
N ASP A 470 1.68 -1.82 43.74
CA ASP A 470 2.85 -1.71 42.88
C ASP A 470 2.43 -1.27 41.47
N PRO A 471 3.15 -0.32 40.83
CA PRO A 471 2.86 0.08 39.46
C PRO A 471 2.94 -1.12 38.52
N HIS A 472 1.88 -1.31 37.75
CA HIS A 472 1.72 -2.46 36.87
C HIS A 472 0.84 -2.12 35.67
N SER A 473 0.91 -2.95 34.63
CA SER A 473 0.16 -2.73 33.40
C SER A 473 -0.44 -4.03 32.89
N TRP A 474 -1.65 -3.94 32.33
CA TRP A 474 -2.39 -5.05 31.73
C TRP A 474 -3.27 -4.56 30.58
N VAL A 475 -3.77 -5.51 29.79
CA VAL A 475 -4.74 -5.23 28.72
C VAL A 475 -6.15 -5.55 29.22
N GLU A 476 -7.11 -4.69 28.88
CA GLU A 476 -8.53 -5.04 28.92
C GLU A 476 -9.09 -5.24 27.50
N ILE A 477 -9.95 -6.24 27.36
CA ILE A 477 -10.81 -6.41 26.18
C ILE A 477 -12.24 -6.60 26.69
N THR A 478 -13.19 -5.87 26.10
CA THR A 478 -14.61 -5.97 26.47
C THR A 478 -15.33 -6.95 25.55
N PHE A 479 -15.95 -7.96 26.15
CA PHE A 479 -16.80 -8.93 25.45
C PHE A 479 -18.22 -8.78 25.99
N ASP A 480 -19.19 -8.51 25.10
CA ASP A 480 -20.61 -8.34 25.46
C ASP A 480 -20.85 -7.36 26.63
N GLY A 481 -20.08 -6.27 26.66
CA GLY A 481 -20.15 -5.25 27.71
C GLY A 481 -19.45 -5.61 29.02
N VAL A 482 -18.79 -6.77 29.11
CA VAL A 482 -18.02 -7.21 30.27
C VAL A 482 -16.52 -7.02 30.00
N PRO A 483 -15.79 -6.24 30.82
CA PRO A 483 -14.35 -6.10 30.67
C PRO A 483 -13.62 -7.31 31.24
N TYR A 484 -12.67 -7.84 30.48
CA TYR A 484 -11.80 -8.93 30.89
C TYR A 484 -10.34 -8.47 30.89
N VAL A 485 -9.62 -8.90 31.92
CA VAL A 485 -8.20 -8.66 32.16
C VAL A 485 -7.36 -9.72 31.45
N PHE A 486 -6.31 -9.25 30.79
CA PHE A 486 -5.25 -10.05 30.19
C PHE A 486 -3.90 -9.54 30.69
N ASP A 487 -3.23 -10.34 31.53
CA ASP A 487 -1.97 -9.96 32.17
C ASP A 487 -0.85 -10.95 31.85
N VAL A 488 -0.27 -10.76 30.66
CA VAL A 488 0.73 -11.65 30.08
C VAL A 488 1.97 -11.76 30.96
N GLU A 489 2.44 -10.64 31.50
CA GLU A 489 3.66 -10.60 32.30
C GLU A 489 3.45 -11.31 33.63
N THR A 490 2.32 -11.07 34.30
CA THR A 490 2.02 -11.76 35.56
C THR A 490 1.92 -13.28 35.36
N GLU A 491 1.27 -13.76 34.28
CA GLU A 491 1.24 -15.20 33.97
C GLU A 491 2.65 -15.75 33.69
N MET A 492 3.47 -15.03 32.93
CA MET A 492 4.87 -15.42 32.66
C MET A 492 5.66 -15.53 33.97
N SER A 493 5.50 -14.56 34.89
CA SER A 493 6.15 -14.55 36.19
C SER A 493 5.74 -15.75 37.07
N TYR A 494 4.48 -16.19 37.03
CA TYR A 494 4.04 -17.44 37.70
C TYR A 494 4.73 -18.69 37.12
N ARG A 495 4.88 -18.76 35.79
CA ARG A 495 5.55 -19.89 35.14
C ARG A 495 7.02 -20.00 35.52
N LEU A 496 7.72 -18.87 35.71
CA LEU A 496 9.12 -18.85 36.17
C LEU A 496 9.31 -19.48 37.55
N VAL A 497 8.28 -19.47 38.40
CA VAL A 497 8.28 -20.16 39.70
C VAL A 497 7.58 -21.53 39.65
N ASN A 498 7.41 -22.09 38.44
CA ASN A 498 6.77 -23.36 38.15
C ASN A 498 5.27 -23.44 38.51
N ASP A 499 4.57 -22.30 38.60
CA ASP A 499 3.12 -22.26 38.65
C ASP A 499 2.55 -22.12 37.24
N TYR A 500 2.11 -23.25 36.68
CA TYR A 500 1.45 -23.33 35.38
C TYR A 500 -0.08 -23.40 35.49
N ILE A 501 -0.62 -23.40 36.71
CA ILE A 501 -2.06 -23.48 36.97
C ILE A 501 -2.65 -22.07 36.96
N THR A 502 -1.93 -21.10 37.50
CA THR A 502 -2.35 -19.70 37.48
C THR A 502 -2.25 -19.15 36.06
N SER A 503 -3.41 -18.87 35.45
CA SER A 503 -3.51 -18.19 34.17
C SER A 503 -4.17 -16.83 34.35
N MET A 504 -3.62 -15.83 33.68
CA MET A 504 -4.12 -14.46 33.64
C MET A 504 -4.72 -14.13 32.26
N TYR A 505 -4.97 -15.15 31.45
CA TYR A 505 -5.67 -15.04 30.18
C TYR A 505 -7.18 -14.94 30.43
N TRP A 506 -7.79 -13.87 29.91
CA TRP A 506 -9.24 -13.73 29.81
C TRP A 506 -9.95 -13.86 31.18
N LYS A 507 -9.62 -12.97 32.12
CA LYS A 507 -10.15 -13.00 33.49
C LYS A 507 -11.13 -11.89 33.79
N THR A 508 -12.23 -12.22 34.45
CA THR A 508 -13.10 -11.18 35.03
C THR A 508 -12.42 -10.51 36.23
N TYR A 509 -12.82 -9.28 36.54
CA TYR A 509 -12.36 -8.59 37.76
C TYR A 509 -12.70 -9.33 39.05
N GLU A 510 -13.75 -10.15 39.06
CA GLU A 510 -14.09 -11.03 40.19
C GLU A 510 -13.04 -12.13 40.37
N GLU A 511 -12.62 -12.78 39.28
CA GLU A 511 -11.59 -13.82 39.31
C GLU A 511 -10.23 -13.27 39.74
N VAL A 512 -9.90 -12.03 39.35
CA VAL A 512 -8.64 -11.37 39.75
C VAL A 512 -8.75 -10.50 41.01
N ALA A 513 -9.84 -10.60 41.77
CA ALA A 513 -10.04 -9.78 42.97
C ALA A 513 -8.90 -9.93 44.00
N ALA A 514 -8.29 -11.12 44.09
CA ALA A 514 -7.15 -11.37 44.98
C ALA A 514 -5.89 -10.57 44.61
N TRP A 515 -5.76 -10.16 43.35
CA TRP A 515 -4.65 -9.31 42.88
C TRP A 515 -4.92 -7.83 43.07
N SER A 516 -6.13 -7.42 43.45
CA SER A 516 -6.43 -6.03 43.85
C SER A 516 -6.03 -4.97 42.81
N TYR A 517 -6.35 -5.22 41.53
CA TYR A 517 -6.14 -4.27 40.44
C TYR A 517 -6.82 -2.92 40.70
N VAL A 518 -6.14 -1.83 40.37
CA VAL A 518 -6.63 -0.44 40.45
C VAL A 518 -6.35 0.23 39.12
N ARG A 519 -7.42 0.57 38.39
CA ARG A 519 -7.37 1.03 37.00
C ARG A 519 -7.14 2.52 36.86
N THR A 520 -7.80 3.32 37.69
CA THR A 520 -7.90 4.76 37.45
C THR A 520 -7.24 5.58 38.55
N PRO A 521 -6.86 6.84 38.26
CA PRO A 521 -6.40 7.77 39.27
C PRO A 521 -7.42 7.96 40.40
N GLU A 522 -8.73 7.98 40.10
CA GLU A 522 -9.78 8.08 41.10
C GLU A 522 -9.86 6.85 42.00
N GLU A 523 -9.79 5.65 41.40
CA GLU A 523 -9.73 4.40 42.17
C GLU A 523 -8.47 4.36 43.05
N ALA A 524 -7.33 4.86 42.55
CA ALA A 524 -6.08 4.95 43.28
C ALA A 524 -6.16 5.95 44.45
N ALA A 525 -6.77 7.12 44.21
CA ALA A 525 -6.99 8.13 45.23
C ALA A 525 -7.95 7.66 46.33
N ALA A 526 -9.02 6.95 45.95
CA ALA A 526 -9.98 6.37 46.90
C ALA A 526 -9.39 5.21 47.71
N ALA A 527 -8.37 4.54 47.18
CA ALA A 527 -7.67 3.45 47.84
C ALA A 527 -6.46 3.91 48.69
N ALA A 528 -6.09 5.19 48.64
CA ALA A 528 -5.00 5.73 49.42
C ALA A 528 -5.39 5.72 50.92
N PRO A 529 -4.50 5.28 51.83
CA PRO A 529 -4.80 5.34 53.26
C PRO A 529 -5.04 6.80 53.67
N GLU A 530 -6.13 7.06 54.41
CA GLU A 530 -6.36 8.37 55.04
C GLU A 530 -5.09 8.74 55.81
N THR A 531 -4.48 9.86 55.42
CA THR A 531 -3.33 10.38 56.14
C THR A 531 -3.80 10.75 57.55
N ALA A 532 -3.35 10.00 58.54
CA ALA A 532 -3.57 10.33 59.94
C ALA A 532 -2.91 11.69 60.22
N GLY A 533 -3.75 12.72 60.37
CA GLY A 533 -3.36 14.05 60.83
C GLY A 533 -2.95 14.07 62.29
#